data_AF-A0A7W1RTK6-F1
#
_entry.id   AF-A0A7W1RTK6-F1
#
_cell.length_a   1.000
_cell.length_b   1.000
_cell.length_c   1.000
_cell.angle_alpha   90.00
_cell.angle_beta   90.00
_cell.angle_gamma   90.00
#
_symmetry.space_group_name_H-M   'P 1'
#
loop_
_entity.id
_entity.type
_entity.pdbx_description
1 polymer ?
#
loop_
_entity_poly.entity_id
_entity_poly.type
_entity_poly.pdbx_seq_one_letter_code
_entity_poly.pdbx_strand_id
1 'polypeptide(L)'
;MRAAELIPGFRPEDDLERRIMDDPELLAGLEWGKPRGGHPEGSVGAHVADLLERLDRNGETGEPRARLRFLVLVHDSFKYRVAEGYPRVGENHHAMRARRFAEGYTDDEGLLSTIELHDRPWALWRRYRRTGRLREGAFEQMMEEIADPDLFLAFVTLDGSTEGKVPEPVRWFEDQLERRGYLAR
;
A
#
# COMPACT_ATOMS: atom_id res chain seq x y z
N MET A 1 8.72 -15.42 17.02
CA MET A 1 7.57 -14.54 16.79
C MET A 1 6.83 -15.09 15.60
N ARG A 2 5.53 -15.31 15.70
CA ARG A 2 4.71 -15.85 14.61
C ARG A 2 3.88 -14.73 14.00
N ALA A 3 3.63 -14.75 12.69
CA ALA A 3 2.80 -13.74 12.03
C ALA A 3 1.43 -13.52 12.69
N ALA A 4 0.78 -14.59 13.17
CA ALA A 4 -0.49 -14.52 13.88
C ALA A 4 -0.43 -13.78 15.24
N GLU A 5 0.77 -13.57 15.81
CA GLU A 5 0.97 -12.76 17.02
C GLU A 5 1.07 -11.26 16.68
N LEU A 6 1.47 -10.93 15.44
CA LEU A 6 1.68 -9.55 14.97
C LEU A 6 0.47 -8.99 14.24
N ILE A 7 -0.30 -9.86 13.58
CA ILE A 7 -1.50 -9.50 12.82
C ILE A 7 -2.69 -10.25 13.45
N PRO A 8 -3.51 -9.58 14.28
CA PRO A 8 -4.68 -10.19 14.89
C PRO A 8 -5.60 -10.87 13.86
N GLY A 9 -5.98 -12.12 14.14
CA GLY A 9 -6.90 -12.88 13.26
C GLY A 9 -6.28 -13.42 11.97
N PHE A 10 -5.01 -13.13 11.69
CA PHE A 10 -4.38 -13.54 10.44
C PHE A 10 -4.24 -15.06 10.30
N ARG A 11 -4.61 -15.55 9.12
CA ARG A 11 -4.31 -16.89 8.63
C ARG A 11 -3.87 -16.77 7.17
N PRO A 12 -2.76 -17.42 6.78
CA PRO A 12 -2.31 -17.37 5.39
C PRO A 12 -3.28 -18.15 4.49
N GLU A 13 -3.67 -17.56 3.36
CA GLU A 13 -4.61 -18.16 2.41
C GLU A 13 -3.92 -19.00 1.34
N ASP A 14 -2.67 -18.69 1.00
CA ASP A 14 -1.89 -19.39 -0.02
C ASP A 14 -0.42 -19.64 0.40
N ASP A 15 0.35 -20.26 -0.49
CA ASP A 15 1.77 -20.53 -0.28
C ASP A 15 2.65 -19.27 -0.32
N LEU A 16 2.23 -18.24 -1.05
CA LEU A 16 2.98 -16.99 -1.13
C LEU A 16 2.94 -16.28 0.23
N GLU A 17 1.75 -16.13 0.81
CA GLU A 17 1.55 -15.59 2.16
C GLU A 17 2.32 -16.40 3.20
N ARG A 18 2.26 -17.74 3.15
CA ARG A 18 3.06 -18.59 4.05
C ARG A 18 4.55 -18.26 3.98
N ARG A 19 5.10 -18.16 2.76
CA ARG A 19 6.54 -17.89 2.55
C ARG A 19 6.96 -16.51 3.05
N ILE A 20 6.19 -15.46 2.78
CA ILE A 20 6.55 -14.11 3.24
C ILE A 20 6.40 -13.96 4.76
N MET A 21 5.46 -14.67 5.37
CA MET A 21 5.23 -14.65 6.82
C MET A 21 6.29 -15.41 7.63
N ASP A 22 7.13 -16.21 6.97
CA ASP A 22 8.31 -16.83 7.57
C ASP A 22 9.57 -15.94 7.45
N ASP A 23 9.49 -14.81 6.74
CA ASP A 23 10.63 -13.93 6.55
C ASP A 23 10.84 -12.96 7.74
N PRO A 24 12.03 -12.96 8.37
CA PRO A 24 12.30 -12.13 9.54
C PRO A 24 12.30 -10.62 9.23
N GLU A 25 12.62 -10.20 8.00
CA GLU A 25 12.59 -8.77 7.64
C GLU A 25 11.18 -8.23 7.63
N LEU A 26 10.22 -9.03 7.15
CA LEU A 26 8.82 -8.65 7.13
C LEU A 26 8.22 -8.66 8.54
N LEU A 27 8.53 -9.69 9.33
CA LEU A 27 8.06 -9.79 10.72
C LEU A 27 8.53 -8.59 11.58
N ALA A 28 9.79 -8.17 11.43
CA ALA A 28 10.29 -6.96 12.11
C ALA A 28 9.53 -5.70 11.68
N GLY A 29 9.11 -5.66 10.41
CA GLY A 29 8.25 -4.62 9.86
C GLY A 29 6.87 -4.55 10.47
N LEU A 30 6.21 -5.70 10.57
CA LEU A 30 4.87 -5.84 11.12
C LEU A 30 4.84 -5.48 12.62
N GLU A 31 5.88 -5.80 13.37
CA GLU A 31 6.01 -5.39 14.78
C GLU A 31 6.20 -3.87 14.94
N TRP A 32 6.79 -3.21 13.95
CA TRP A 32 7.16 -1.81 14.06
C TRP A 32 5.95 -0.87 14.12
N GLY A 33 6.02 0.07 15.07
CA GLY A 33 5.10 1.20 15.15
C GLY A 33 4.56 1.44 16.55
N LYS A 34 4.02 2.65 16.74
CA LYS A 34 3.24 3.06 17.92
C LYS A 34 2.07 3.92 17.44
N PRO A 35 0.95 3.99 18.19
CA PRO A 35 -0.22 4.80 17.84
C PRO A 35 0.16 6.25 17.49
N ARG A 36 -0.35 6.76 16.36
CA ARG A 36 -0.06 8.11 15.86
C ARG A 36 -1.19 8.64 14.95
N GLY A 37 -1.21 9.95 14.69
CA GLY A 37 -2.21 10.54 13.79
C GLY A 37 -2.19 9.91 12.39
N GLY A 38 -3.34 9.44 11.92
CA GLY A 38 -3.51 8.69 10.66
C GLY A 38 -3.23 7.19 10.74
N HIS A 39 -2.72 6.70 11.88
CA HIS A 39 -2.44 5.29 12.19
C HIS A 39 -2.70 5.02 13.69
N PRO A 40 -3.96 5.12 14.17
CA PRO A 40 -4.31 4.91 15.58
C PRO A 40 -4.05 3.48 16.08
N GLU A 41 -4.06 2.49 15.19
CA GLU A 41 -3.79 1.07 15.44
C GLU A 41 -2.37 0.79 15.96
N GLY A 42 -1.42 1.65 15.58
CA GLY A 42 -0.08 1.70 16.13
C GLY A 42 0.99 0.94 15.34
N SER A 43 0.98 -0.39 15.41
CA SER A 43 1.93 -1.23 14.65
C SER A 43 1.46 -1.43 13.22
N VAL A 44 2.40 -1.70 12.30
CA VAL A 44 2.04 -2.05 10.92
C VAL A 44 1.20 -3.32 10.88
N GLY A 45 1.46 -4.30 11.76
CA GLY A 45 0.68 -5.53 11.84
C GLY A 45 -0.79 -5.29 12.25
N ALA A 46 -1.06 -4.30 13.10
CA ALA A 46 -2.44 -3.92 13.41
C ALA A 46 -3.14 -3.24 12.21
N HIS A 47 -2.42 -2.40 11.46
CA HIS A 47 -2.93 -1.78 10.21
C HIS A 47 -3.27 -2.83 9.17
N VAL A 48 -2.38 -3.79 9.00
CA VAL A 48 -2.58 -4.96 8.14
C VAL A 48 -3.84 -5.72 8.56
N ALA A 49 -4.05 -5.97 9.85
CA ALA A 49 -5.25 -6.68 10.32
C ALA A 49 -6.54 -5.93 9.96
N ASP A 50 -6.56 -4.60 10.14
CA ASP A 50 -7.72 -3.76 9.79
C ASP A 50 -8.02 -3.81 8.29
N LEU A 51 -6.99 -3.79 7.43
CA LEU A 51 -7.15 -3.89 5.98
C LEU A 51 -7.64 -5.28 5.55
N LEU A 52 -7.15 -6.35 6.16
CA LEU A 52 -7.61 -7.71 5.87
C LEU A 52 -9.07 -7.91 6.27
N GLU A 53 -9.50 -7.40 7.43
CA GLU A 53 -10.91 -7.45 7.84
C GLU A 53 -11.82 -6.65 6.88
N ARG A 54 -11.32 -5.56 6.30
CA ARG A 54 -12.06 -4.80 5.29
C ARG A 54 -12.22 -5.58 3.99
N LEU A 55 -11.15 -6.23 3.54
CA LEU A 55 -11.18 -7.12 2.39
C LEU A 55 -12.20 -8.26 2.59
N ASP A 56 -12.29 -8.80 3.81
CA ASP A 56 -13.31 -9.79 4.18
C ASP A 56 -14.73 -9.22 4.05
N ARG A 57 -14.96 -7.99 4.52
CA ARG A 57 -16.27 -7.33 4.47
C ARG A 57 -16.71 -6.97 3.05
N ASN A 58 -15.77 -6.62 2.18
CA ASN A 58 -16.04 -6.31 0.77
C ASN A 58 -16.38 -7.57 -0.05
N GLY A 59 -15.98 -8.75 0.43
CA GLY A 59 -16.27 -10.01 -0.23
C GLY A 59 -15.46 -10.24 -1.51
N GLU A 60 -14.31 -9.59 -1.69
CA GLU A 60 -13.39 -9.95 -2.77
C GLU A 60 -12.96 -11.42 -2.59
N THR A 61 -12.89 -12.17 -3.70
CA THR A 61 -12.51 -13.59 -3.70
C THR A 61 -11.56 -13.91 -4.86
N GLY A 62 -10.92 -15.08 -4.82
CA GLY A 62 -10.05 -15.56 -5.90
C GLY A 62 -8.78 -14.74 -6.06
N GLU A 63 -8.32 -14.59 -7.29
CA GLU A 63 -7.06 -13.94 -7.63
C GLU A 63 -7.00 -12.45 -7.23
N PRO A 64 -8.03 -11.60 -7.44
CA PRO A 64 -8.00 -10.22 -6.97
C PRO A 64 -7.79 -10.11 -5.45
N ARG A 65 -8.43 -11.01 -4.69
CA ARG A 65 -8.24 -11.09 -3.23
C ARG A 65 -6.81 -11.44 -2.87
N ALA A 66 -6.25 -12.50 -3.47
CA ALA A 66 -4.88 -12.92 -3.19
C ALA A 66 -3.86 -11.79 -3.47
N ARG A 67 -4.03 -11.08 -4.59
CA ARG A 67 -3.19 -9.94 -4.97
C ARG A 67 -3.31 -8.79 -3.96
N LEU A 68 -4.53 -8.40 -3.57
CA LEU A 68 -4.74 -7.35 -2.55
C LEU A 68 -4.18 -7.73 -1.18
N ARG A 69 -4.34 -8.98 -0.74
CA ARG A 69 -3.78 -9.46 0.53
C ARG A 69 -2.26 -9.38 0.54
N PHE A 70 -1.60 -9.78 -0.54
CA PHE A 70 -0.15 -9.63 -0.68
C PHE A 70 0.29 -8.16 -0.55
N LEU A 71 -0.38 -7.25 -1.25
CA LEU A 71 -0.10 -5.81 -1.15
C LEU A 71 -0.27 -5.28 0.28
N VAL A 72 -1.37 -5.66 0.94
CA VAL A 72 -1.68 -5.29 2.32
C VAL A 72 -0.55 -5.73 3.25
N LEU A 73 -0.07 -6.97 3.15
CA LEU A 73 0.97 -7.51 4.02
C LEU A 73 2.34 -6.82 3.84
N VAL A 74 2.62 -6.26 2.67
CA VAL A 74 3.97 -5.82 2.29
C VAL A 74 4.16 -4.30 2.27
N HIS A 75 3.18 -3.54 1.77
CA HIS A 75 3.37 -2.13 1.34
C HIS A 75 4.05 -1.22 2.40
N ASP A 76 3.65 -1.37 3.67
CA ASP A 76 4.07 -0.53 4.77
C ASP A 76 5.14 -1.17 5.68
N SER A 77 5.44 -2.45 5.47
CA SER A 77 6.24 -3.26 6.39
C SER A 77 7.71 -2.83 6.44
N PHE A 78 8.17 -1.96 5.54
CA PHE A 78 9.56 -1.48 5.53
C PHE A 78 9.76 -0.08 6.11
N LYS A 79 8.73 0.49 6.76
CA LYS A 79 8.82 1.81 7.44
C LYS A 79 9.93 1.86 8.49
N TYR A 80 10.23 0.75 9.17
CA TYR A 80 11.30 0.65 10.18
C TYR A 80 12.72 0.83 9.63
N ARG A 81 12.93 0.60 8.33
CA ARG A 81 14.25 0.74 7.67
C ARG A 81 14.49 2.12 7.07
N VAL A 82 13.56 3.06 7.24
CA VAL A 82 13.73 4.44 6.79
C VAL A 82 14.67 5.16 7.75
N ALA A 83 15.82 5.60 7.25
CA ALA A 83 16.78 6.36 8.04
C ALA A 83 16.27 7.79 8.26
N GLU A 84 16.06 8.16 9.52
CA GLU A 84 15.69 9.52 9.90
C GLU A 84 16.82 10.51 9.55
N GLY A 85 16.44 11.73 9.19
CA GLY A 85 17.39 12.78 8.78
C GLY A 85 17.81 12.76 7.31
N TYR A 86 17.44 11.71 6.56
CA TYR A 86 17.69 11.62 5.12
C TYR A 86 16.42 11.81 4.29
N PRO A 87 16.53 12.31 3.04
CA PRO A 87 15.39 12.37 2.12
C PRO A 87 14.75 10.98 1.94
N ARG A 88 13.42 10.92 1.98
CA ARG A 88 12.64 9.70 1.71
C ARG A 88 12.47 9.53 0.21
N VAL A 89 13.54 9.12 -0.47
CA VAL A 89 13.57 8.87 -1.91
C VAL A 89 14.47 7.66 -2.20
N GLY A 90 14.25 7.00 -3.33
CA GLY A 90 15.04 5.82 -3.74
C GLY A 90 15.09 4.77 -2.62
N GLU A 91 16.29 4.25 -2.35
CA GLU A 91 16.53 3.21 -1.35
C GLU A 91 16.21 3.62 0.10
N ASN A 92 16.01 4.91 0.39
CA ASN A 92 15.56 5.37 1.71
C ASN A 92 14.03 5.54 1.81
N HIS A 93 13.28 5.17 0.78
CA HIS A 93 11.81 5.15 0.80
C HIS A 93 11.31 3.75 1.18
N HIS A 94 10.37 3.65 2.13
CA HIS A 94 9.83 2.35 2.58
C HIS A 94 9.17 1.57 1.41
N ALA A 95 8.39 2.24 0.56
CA ALA A 95 7.77 1.61 -0.61
C ALA A 95 8.78 0.99 -1.59
N MET A 96 9.93 1.64 -1.83
CA MET A 96 11.00 1.06 -2.65
C MET A 96 11.61 -0.17 -1.98
N ARG A 97 11.87 -0.10 -0.67
CA ARG A 97 12.36 -1.26 0.09
C ARG A 97 11.36 -2.42 0.11
N ALA A 98 10.08 -2.12 0.24
CA ALA A 98 8.99 -3.09 0.18
C ALA A 98 8.90 -3.74 -1.21
N ARG A 99 9.08 -2.97 -2.30
CA ARG A 99 9.21 -3.52 -3.66
C ARG A 99 10.40 -4.47 -3.75
N ARG A 100 11.60 -4.06 -3.31
CA ARG A 100 12.81 -4.90 -3.34
C ARG A 100 12.65 -6.21 -2.58
N PHE A 101 11.94 -6.16 -1.44
CA PHE A 101 11.56 -7.37 -0.72
C PHE A 101 10.63 -8.24 -1.56
N ALA A 102 9.56 -7.67 -2.13
CA ALA A 102 8.57 -8.39 -2.94
C ALA A 102 9.17 -9.05 -4.20
N GLU A 103 10.18 -8.44 -4.83
CA GLU A 103 10.93 -9.00 -5.97
C GLU A 103 11.57 -10.37 -5.63
N GLY A 104 11.80 -10.68 -4.35
CA GLY A 104 12.26 -12.01 -3.92
C GLY A 104 11.19 -13.11 -3.96
N TYR A 105 9.91 -12.75 -4.14
CA TYR A 105 8.78 -13.67 -4.02
C TYR A 105 7.84 -13.69 -5.22
N THR A 106 7.84 -12.63 -6.03
CA THR A 106 6.98 -12.49 -7.22
C THR A 106 7.65 -11.64 -8.31
N ASP A 107 7.35 -11.96 -9.57
CA ASP A 107 7.70 -11.16 -10.75
C ASP A 107 6.47 -10.41 -11.33
N ASP A 108 5.33 -10.40 -10.62
CA ASP A 108 4.11 -9.68 -11.03
C ASP A 108 4.33 -8.16 -10.89
N GLU A 109 4.61 -7.50 -12.02
CA GLU A 109 4.82 -6.06 -12.06
C GLU A 109 3.61 -5.24 -11.60
N GLY A 110 2.39 -5.77 -11.70
CA GLY A 110 1.20 -5.11 -11.13
C GLY A 110 1.29 -5.00 -9.61
N LEU A 111 1.78 -6.05 -8.94
CA LEU A 111 2.06 -6.00 -7.50
C LEU A 111 3.24 -5.08 -7.19
N LEU A 112 4.35 -5.23 -7.92
CA LEU A 112 5.58 -4.49 -7.66
C LEU A 112 5.43 -2.97 -7.86
N SER A 113 4.80 -2.55 -8.97
CA SER A 113 4.52 -1.13 -9.22
C SER A 113 3.54 -0.56 -8.20
N THR A 114 2.55 -1.36 -7.79
CA THR A 114 1.57 -0.92 -6.78
C THR A 114 2.22 -0.69 -5.43
N ILE A 115 3.07 -1.62 -4.97
CA ILE A 115 3.83 -1.45 -3.73
C ILE A 115 4.67 -0.18 -3.78
N GLU A 116 5.42 0.02 -4.85
CA GLU A 116 6.34 1.16 -4.97
C GLU A 116 5.62 2.52 -5.00
N LEU A 117 4.48 2.58 -5.71
CA LEU A 117 3.82 3.84 -6.06
C LEU A 117 2.62 4.18 -5.18
N HIS A 118 2.20 3.32 -4.24
CA HIS A 118 0.97 3.52 -3.46
C HIS A 118 0.84 4.88 -2.76
N ASP A 119 1.96 5.48 -2.33
CA ASP A 119 1.98 6.78 -1.63
C ASP A 119 1.94 7.99 -2.59
N ARG A 120 2.15 7.77 -3.90
CA ARG A 120 2.28 8.84 -4.89
C ARG A 120 0.99 9.64 -5.09
N PRO A 121 -0.22 9.04 -5.16
CA PRO A 121 -1.47 9.81 -5.24
C PRO A 121 -1.62 10.77 -4.07
N TRP A 122 -1.32 10.34 -2.84
CA TRP A 122 -1.37 11.21 -1.66
C TRP A 122 -0.38 12.37 -1.75
N ALA A 123 0.86 12.11 -2.19
CA ALA A 123 1.87 13.15 -2.35
C ALA A 123 1.47 14.21 -3.39
N LEU A 124 0.88 13.79 -4.51
CA LEU A 124 0.34 14.66 -5.54
C LEU A 124 -0.85 15.48 -5.01
N TRP A 125 -1.80 14.83 -4.35
CA TRP A 125 -2.97 15.47 -3.75
C TRP A 125 -2.57 16.52 -2.70
N ARG A 126 -1.67 16.19 -1.78
CA ARG A 126 -1.21 17.11 -0.72
C ARG A 126 -0.57 18.37 -1.31
N ARG A 127 0.19 18.21 -2.41
CA ARG A 127 0.76 19.33 -3.14
C ARG A 127 -0.31 20.15 -3.85
N TYR A 128 -1.25 19.50 -4.53
CA TYR A 128 -2.37 20.14 -5.19
C TYR A 128 -3.18 20.98 -4.19
N ARG A 129 -3.56 20.41 -3.04
CA ARG A 129 -4.24 21.09 -1.92
C ARG A 129 -3.54 22.37 -1.46
N ARG A 130 -2.20 22.39 -1.45
CA ARG A 130 -1.41 23.56 -1.03
C ARG A 130 -1.25 24.61 -2.12
N THR A 131 -1.28 24.22 -3.40
CA THR A 131 -0.86 25.09 -4.52
C THR A 131 -1.98 25.40 -5.52
N GLY A 132 -3.10 24.68 -5.45
CA GLY A 132 -4.19 24.73 -6.42
C GLY A 132 -3.83 24.18 -7.81
N ARG A 133 -2.63 23.60 -7.99
CA ARG A 133 -2.13 23.16 -9.29
C ARG A 133 -1.63 21.72 -9.23
N LEU A 134 -2.20 20.86 -10.07
CA LEU A 134 -1.69 19.52 -10.29
C LEU A 134 -0.38 19.59 -11.11
N ARG A 135 0.56 18.71 -10.79
CA ARG A 135 1.74 18.49 -11.63
C ARG A 135 1.38 17.41 -12.66
N GLU A 136 0.86 17.84 -13.80
CA GLU A 136 0.38 16.93 -14.87
C GLU A 136 1.44 15.90 -15.25
N GLY A 137 2.64 16.32 -15.63
CA GLY A 137 3.70 15.38 -16.01
C GLY A 137 4.13 14.41 -14.91
N ALA A 138 3.95 14.75 -13.63
CA ALA A 138 4.23 13.82 -12.52
C ALA A 138 3.10 12.82 -12.31
N PHE A 139 1.86 13.19 -12.64
CA PHE A 139 0.72 12.28 -12.65
C PHE A 139 0.82 11.33 -13.85
N GLU A 140 1.10 11.85 -15.04
CA GLU A 140 1.28 11.08 -16.26
C GLU A 140 2.41 10.05 -16.09
N GLN A 141 3.59 10.49 -15.62
CA GLN A 141 4.70 9.58 -15.33
C GLN A 141 4.31 8.47 -14.34
N MET A 142 3.60 8.82 -13.25
CA MET A 142 3.14 7.81 -12.29
C MET A 142 2.21 6.79 -12.96
N MET A 143 1.29 7.23 -13.80
CA MET A 143 0.38 6.32 -14.51
C MET A 143 1.09 5.46 -15.56
N GLU A 144 2.13 5.98 -16.22
CA GLU A 144 2.96 5.20 -17.14
C GLU A 144 3.78 4.11 -16.45
N GLU A 145 4.17 4.33 -15.18
CA GLU A 145 4.92 3.36 -14.37
C GLU A 145 4.03 2.30 -13.69
N ILE A 146 2.71 2.54 -13.59
CA ILE A 146 1.76 1.58 -13.02
C ILE A 146 1.40 0.52 -14.05
N ALA A 147 1.81 -0.73 -13.80
CA ALA A 147 1.57 -1.85 -14.71
C ALA A 147 0.11 -2.32 -14.73
N ASP A 148 -0.62 -2.14 -13.61
CA ASP A 148 -2.01 -2.56 -13.44
C ASP A 148 -2.81 -1.44 -12.75
N PRO A 149 -3.41 -0.50 -13.53
CA PRO A 149 -4.14 0.63 -12.97
C PRO A 149 -5.36 0.26 -12.13
N ASP A 150 -6.03 -0.85 -12.47
CA ASP A 150 -7.23 -1.31 -11.77
C ASP A 150 -6.85 -1.87 -10.39
N LEU A 151 -5.82 -2.72 -10.31
CA LEU A 151 -5.28 -3.19 -9.04
C LEU A 151 -4.76 -2.02 -8.19
N PHE A 152 -4.06 -1.08 -8.82
CA PHE A 152 -3.51 0.09 -8.15
C PHE A 152 -4.61 0.92 -7.48
N LEU A 153 -5.69 1.20 -8.21
CA LEU A 153 -6.83 1.92 -7.68
C LEU A 153 -7.51 1.14 -6.56
N ALA A 154 -7.77 -0.16 -6.76
CA ALA A 154 -8.37 -1.01 -5.73
C ALA A 154 -7.57 -0.98 -4.42
N PHE A 155 -6.23 -1.04 -4.53
CA PHE A 155 -5.35 -0.97 -3.38
C PHE A 155 -5.33 0.41 -2.71
N VAL A 156 -5.19 1.50 -3.48
CA VAL A 156 -5.19 2.87 -2.93
C VAL A 156 -6.52 3.21 -2.26
N THR A 157 -7.64 2.72 -2.80
CA THR A 157 -8.95 2.86 -2.17
C THR A 157 -9.04 2.04 -0.89
N LEU A 158 -8.56 0.79 -0.88
CA LEU A 158 -8.53 -0.05 0.32
C LEU A 158 -7.68 0.58 1.43
N ASP A 159 -6.43 0.97 1.15
CA ASP A 159 -5.53 1.60 2.12
C ASP A 159 -6.05 2.98 2.56
N GLY A 160 -6.60 3.76 1.64
CA GLY A 160 -7.13 5.10 1.91
C GLY A 160 -8.43 5.11 2.72
N SER A 161 -9.11 3.98 2.86
CA SER A 161 -10.41 3.84 3.53
C SER A 161 -10.32 3.45 5.01
N THR A 162 -9.11 3.42 5.61
CA THR A 162 -8.94 3.11 7.04
C THR A 162 -9.52 4.19 7.96
N GLU A 163 -9.87 3.79 9.18
CA GLU A 163 -10.51 4.68 10.15
C GLU A 163 -9.56 5.83 10.52
N GLY A 164 -10.05 7.07 10.40
CA GLY A 164 -9.25 8.27 10.62
C GLY A 164 -8.50 8.81 9.41
N LYS A 165 -8.54 8.13 8.24
CA LYS A 165 -8.09 8.72 6.97
C LYS A 165 -9.18 9.60 6.36
N VAL A 166 -8.74 10.71 5.78
CA VAL A 166 -9.57 11.70 5.10
C VAL A 166 -9.91 11.13 3.71
N PRO A 167 -11.19 11.03 3.28
CA PRO A 167 -11.55 10.40 2.00
C PRO A 167 -11.19 11.24 0.76
N GLU A 168 -10.97 12.55 0.93
CA GLU A 168 -10.69 13.48 -0.17
C GLU A 168 -9.52 13.12 -1.10
N PRO A 169 -8.38 12.54 -0.65
CA PRO A 169 -7.29 12.15 -1.55
C PRO A 169 -7.69 11.01 -2.50
N VAL A 170 -8.44 10.02 -2.01
CA VAL A 170 -8.92 8.89 -2.82
C VAL A 170 -9.91 9.41 -3.87
N ARG A 171 -10.93 10.16 -3.44
CA ARG A 171 -11.91 10.76 -4.38
C ARG A 171 -11.26 11.67 -5.41
N TRP A 172 -10.27 12.46 -4.99
CA TRP A 172 -9.52 13.30 -5.93
C TRP A 172 -8.76 12.47 -6.96
N PHE A 173 -8.19 11.34 -6.55
CA PHE A 173 -7.46 10.46 -7.45
C PHE A 173 -8.42 9.79 -8.44
N GLU A 174 -9.54 9.25 -7.97
CA GLU A 174 -10.64 8.72 -8.81
C GLU A 174 -11.10 9.78 -9.84
N ASP A 175 -11.37 11.01 -9.40
CA ASP A 175 -11.73 12.12 -10.29
C ASP A 175 -10.65 12.40 -11.36
N GLN A 176 -9.35 12.29 -11.01
CA GLN A 176 -8.27 12.50 -11.99
C GLN A 176 -8.21 11.37 -13.01
N LEU A 177 -8.45 10.13 -12.59
CA LEU A 177 -8.47 8.95 -13.46
C LEU A 177 -9.64 9.02 -14.44
N GLU A 178 -10.85 9.32 -13.96
CA GLU A 178 -12.04 9.47 -14.80
C GLU A 178 -11.86 10.57 -15.86
N ARG A 179 -11.37 11.76 -15.45
CA ARG A 179 -11.17 12.90 -16.37
C ARG A 179 -10.19 12.60 -17.49
N ARG A 180 -9.28 11.64 -17.28
CA ARG A 180 -8.22 11.26 -18.21
C ARG A 180 -8.54 9.96 -18.96
N GLY A 181 -9.69 9.35 -18.69
CA GLY A 181 -10.13 8.13 -19.36
C GLY A 181 -9.42 6.86 -18.90
N TYR A 182 -8.80 6.87 -17.71
CA TYR A 182 -8.22 5.67 -17.11
C TYR A 182 -9.27 4.75 -16.48
N LEU A 183 -10.46 5.28 -16.16
CA LEU A 183 -11.62 4.51 -15.70
C LEU A 183 -12.76 4.67 -16.70
N ALA A 184 -13.38 3.55 -17.07
CA ALA A 184 -14.64 3.55 -17.80
C ALA A 184 -15.79 3.92 -16.83
N ARG A 185 -16.76 4.70 -17.32
CA ARG A 185 -18.03 4.95 -16.60
C ARG A 185 -18.97 3.76 -16.66
#